data_AF-A0A5A7MS23-F1
#
_entry.id   AF-A0A5A7MS23-F1
#
_cell.length_a   1.000
_cell.length_b   1.000
_cell.length_c   1.000
_cell.angle_alpha   90.00
_cell.angle_beta   90.00
_cell.angle_gamma   90.00
#
_symmetry.space_group_name_H-M   'P 1'
#
loop_
_entity.id
_entity.type
_entity.pdbx_description
1 polymer ?
#
loop_
_entity_poly.entity_id
_entity_poly.type
_entity_poly.pdbx_seq_one_letter_code
_entity_poly.pdbx_strand_id
1 'polypeptide(L)'
;MAKKTEKNNDDIGEDVRLALYRSQQEVRQLEKRAYDLFLQNLIKGTSHLCIGQEAIAAGFATAMKPGDWSFCTYRGHGHTLARGASMTGVLGELMGRECGCSPGRAARCI
;
A
#
# COMPACT_ATOMS: atom_id res chain seq x y z
N MET A 1 41.52 -24.85 -4.10
CA MET A 1 40.15 -24.66 -3.56
C MET A 1 39.67 -23.28 -3.99
N ALA A 2 38.74 -23.21 -4.95
CA ALA A 2 38.22 -21.93 -5.42
C ALA A 2 37.29 -21.31 -4.35
N LYS A 3 37.55 -20.06 -3.96
CA LYS A 3 36.62 -19.28 -3.15
C LYS A 3 35.30 -19.17 -3.90
N LYS A 4 34.24 -19.78 -3.36
CA LYS A 4 32.87 -19.58 -3.82
C LYS A 4 32.52 -18.14 -3.44
N THR A 5 32.51 -17.24 -4.41
CA THR A 5 32.03 -15.87 -4.19
C THR A 5 30.58 -15.98 -3.76
N GLU A 6 30.28 -15.67 -2.51
CA GLU A 6 28.91 -15.50 -2.00
C GLU A 6 28.19 -14.55 -2.96
N LYS A 7 27.28 -15.08 -3.79
CA LYS A 7 26.35 -14.25 -4.53
C LYS A 7 25.42 -13.67 -3.47
N ASN A 8 25.75 -12.49 -2.95
CA ASN A 8 24.75 -11.68 -2.27
C ASN A 8 23.56 -11.57 -3.25
N ASN A 9 22.38 -12.02 -2.83
CA ASN A 9 21.10 -11.80 -3.53
C ASN A 9 20.75 -10.31 -3.45
N ASP A 10 21.63 -9.49 -4.02
CA ASP A 10 21.54 -8.04 -4.05
C ASP A 10 21.41 -7.57 -5.50
N ASP A 11 20.51 -8.24 -6.22
CA ASP A 11 20.16 -8.01 -7.61
C ASP A 11 19.34 -6.72 -7.81
N ILE A 12 18.96 -6.05 -6.71
CA ILE A 12 18.25 -4.78 -6.70
C ILE A 12 19.08 -3.71 -5.97
N GLY A 13 19.33 -2.58 -6.63
CA GLY A 13 20.18 -1.50 -6.10
C GLY A 13 19.72 -0.97 -4.72
N GLU A 14 20.64 -0.39 -3.94
CA GLU A 14 20.37 0.15 -2.60
C GLU A 14 19.18 1.12 -2.56
N ASP A 15 19.11 2.05 -3.51
CA ASP A 15 18.02 3.02 -3.60
C ASP A 15 16.65 2.35 -3.75
N VAL A 16 16.58 1.28 -4.55
CA VAL A 16 15.35 0.51 -4.78
C VAL A 16 14.96 -0.25 -3.51
N ARG A 17 15.93 -0.85 -2.81
CA ARG A 17 15.68 -1.54 -1.53
C ARG A 17 15.15 -0.59 -0.46
N LEU A 18 15.74 0.60 -0.35
CA LEU A 18 15.28 1.64 0.59
C LEU A 18 13.88 2.14 0.22
N ALA A 19 13.60 2.35 -1.08
CA ALA A 19 12.27 2.73 -1.55
C ALA A 19 11.21 1.65 -1.27
N LEU A 20 11.54 0.38 -1.51
CA LEU A 20 10.66 -0.76 -1.19
C LEU A 20 10.38 -0.83 0.30
N TYR A 21 11.41 -0.73 1.14
CA TYR A 21 11.26 -0.75 2.59
C TYR A 21 10.39 0.41 3.08
N ARG A 22 10.63 1.62 2.56
CA ARG A 22 9.81 2.80 2.88
C ARG A 22 8.35 2.58 2.50
N SER A 23 8.09 2.11 1.28
CA SER A 23 6.73 1.82 0.81
C SER A 23 6.02 0.79 1.69
N GLN A 24 6.72 -0.29 2.09
CA GLN A 24 6.17 -1.28 3.02
C GLN A 24 5.80 -0.67 4.38
N GLN A 25 6.64 0.21 4.93
CA GLN A 25 6.33 0.90 6.18
C GLN A 25 5.15 1.84 6.03
N GLU A 26 5.07 2.59 4.95
CA GLU A 26 3.95 3.49 4.65
C GLU A 26 2.62 2.74 4.58
N VAL A 27 2.58 1.60 3.87
CA VAL A 27 1.40 0.72 3.81
C VAL A 27 1.05 0.18 5.19
N ARG A 28 2.04 -0.30 5.95
CA ARG A 28 1.82 -0.80 7.32
C ARG A 28 1.20 0.26 8.22
N GLN A 29 1.68 1.50 8.17
CA GLN A 29 1.16 2.58 9.01
C GLN A 29 -0.25 3.01 8.59
N LEU A 30 -0.52 3.07 7.28
CA LEU A 30 -1.85 3.32 6.76
C LEU A 30 -2.86 2.29 7.28
N GLU A 31 -2.55 1.00 7.17
CA GLU A 31 -3.46 -0.08 7.56
C GLU A 31 -3.66 -0.17 9.07
N LYS A 32 -2.60 0.06 9.86
CA LYS A 32 -2.73 0.22 11.32
C LYS A 32 -3.66 1.37 11.67
N ARG A 33 -3.51 2.52 11.00
CA ARG A 33 -4.37 3.66 11.25
C ARG A 33 -5.81 3.39 10.82
N ALA A 34 -6.02 2.72 9.70
CA ALA A 34 -7.35 2.28 9.27
C ALA A 34 -7.97 1.32 10.29
N TYR A 35 -7.20 0.41 10.88
CA TYR A 35 -7.67 -0.47 11.96
C TYR A 35 -8.11 0.32 13.19
N ASP A 36 -7.30 1.27 13.66
CA ASP A 36 -7.65 2.10 14.82
C ASP A 36 -8.93 2.91 14.58
N LEU A 37 -9.07 3.50 13.39
CA LEU A 37 -10.26 4.28 13.00
C LEU A 37 -11.50 3.40 12.86
N PHE A 38 -11.33 2.14 12.44
CA PHE A 38 -12.38 1.14 12.43
C PHE A 38 -12.84 0.81 13.86
N LEU A 39 -11.92 0.58 14.79
CA LEU A 39 -12.25 0.36 16.20
C LEU A 39 -12.94 1.57 16.86
N GLN A 40 -12.68 2.78 16.37
CA GLN A 40 -13.34 4.01 16.80
C GLN A 40 -14.73 4.22 16.16
N ASN A 41 -15.24 3.25 15.37
CA ASN A 41 -16.48 3.35 14.59
C ASN A 41 -16.52 4.52 13.59
N LEU A 42 -15.34 5.04 13.19
CA LEU A 42 -15.25 6.11 12.19
C LEU A 42 -15.25 5.57 10.76
N ILE A 43 -14.74 4.35 10.55
CA ILE A 43 -14.87 3.60 9.31
C ILE A 43 -16.06 2.66 9.46
N LYS A 44 -17.05 2.77 8.56
CA LYS A 44 -18.29 1.98 8.61
C LYS A 44 -18.21 0.79 7.65
N GLY A 45 -18.83 -0.33 8.02
CA GLY A 45 -18.93 -1.53 7.18
C GLY A 45 -17.82 -2.54 7.46
N THR A 46 -17.22 -3.10 6.41
CA THR A 46 -16.13 -4.08 6.53
C THR A 46 -14.83 -3.49 5.98
N SER A 47 -13.73 -3.70 6.71
CA SER A 47 -12.39 -3.30 6.29
C SER A 47 -11.49 -4.54 6.18
N HIS A 48 -10.81 -4.70 5.04
CA HIS A 48 -9.91 -5.82 4.78
C HIS A 48 -8.47 -5.31 4.70
N LEU A 49 -7.74 -5.45 5.80
CA LEU A 49 -6.42 -4.85 5.97
C LEU A 49 -5.31 -5.71 5.38
N CYS A 50 -4.41 -5.18 4.54
CA CYS A 50 -3.27 -5.94 4.01
C CYS A 50 -2.06 -6.06 4.97
N ILE A 51 -2.29 -6.00 6.29
CA ILE A 51 -1.21 -6.15 7.29
C ILE A 51 -0.55 -7.52 7.12
N GLY A 52 0.76 -7.53 6.90
CA GLY A 52 1.56 -8.73 6.60
C GLY A 52 1.75 -9.01 5.11
N GLN A 53 1.08 -8.25 4.23
CA GLN A 53 1.15 -8.40 2.77
C GLN A 53 1.77 -7.16 2.09
N GLU A 54 2.46 -6.30 2.83
CA GLU A 54 2.98 -5.01 2.34
C GLU A 54 4.02 -5.19 1.24
N ALA A 55 4.80 -6.26 1.31
CA ALA A 55 5.80 -6.58 0.30
C ALA A 55 5.19 -6.80 -1.08
N ILE A 56 3.96 -7.30 -1.15
CA ILE A 56 3.23 -7.50 -2.41
C ILE A 56 2.91 -6.14 -3.02
N ALA A 57 2.35 -5.21 -2.25
CA ALA A 57 2.02 -3.87 -2.73
C ALA A 57 3.25 -3.07 -3.17
N ALA A 58 4.33 -3.11 -2.37
CA ALA A 58 5.58 -2.39 -2.68
C ALA A 58 6.28 -2.97 -3.91
N GLY A 59 6.41 -4.31 -4.00
CA GLY A 59 7.04 -4.97 -5.15
C GLY A 59 6.23 -4.78 -6.43
N PHE A 60 4.90 -4.91 -6.33
CA PHE A 60 3.96 -4.63 -7.41
C PHE A 60 4.13 -3.21 -7.97
N ALA A 61 4.08 -2.20 -7.10
CA ALA A 61 4.19 -0.81 -7.54
C ALA A 61 5.54 -0.49 -8.17
N THR A 62 6.63 -1.10 -7.67
CA THR A 62 7.98 -0.92 -8.20
C THR A 62 8.15 -1.56 -9.59
N ALA A 63 7.49 -2.69 -9.85
CA ALA A 63 7.59 -3.39 -11.13
C ALA A 63 6.76 -2.73 -12.25
N MET A 64 5.71 -2.00 -11.89
CA MET A 64 4.82 -1.36 -12.86
C MET A 64 5.37 -0.04 -13.40
N LYS A 65 5.01 0.28 -14.65
CA LYS A 65 5.39 1.54 -15.30
C LYS A 65 4.31 2.62 -15.11
N PRO A 66 4.66 3.90 -15.31
CA PRO A 66 3.67 4.97 -15.47
C PRO A 66 2.73 4.65 -16.64
N GLY A 67 1.42 4.77 -16.42
CA GLY A 67 0.39 4.46 -17.42
C GLY A 67 -0.15 3.03 -17.39
N ASP A 68 0.51 2.11 -16.67
CA ASP A 68 -0.02 0.76 -16.49
C ASP A 68 -1.27 0.78 -15.60
N TRP A 69 -2.27 -0.01 -15.99
CA TRP A 69 -3.53 -0.16 -15.24
C TRP A 69 -3.39 -1.24 -14.18
N SER A 70 -3.94 -0.97 -13.00
CA SER A 70 -4.03 -1.91 -11.89
C SER A 70 -5.47 -2.08 -11.46
N PHE A 71 -5.90 -3.32 -11.25
CA PHE A 71 -7.19 -3.65 -10.66
C PHE A 71 -6.95 -4.40 -9.36
N CYS A 72 -7.64 -3.98 -8.30
CA CYS A 72 -7.59 -4.64 -7.00
C CYS A 72 -8.96 -5.17 -6.62
N THR A 73 -8.98 -6.16 -5.73
CA THR A 73 -10.22 -6.65 -5.13
C THR A 73 -10.56 -5.81 -3.89
N TYR A 74 -11.17 -6.41 -2.86
CA TYR A 74 -11.57 -5.73 -1.63
C TYR A 74 -10.41 -5.38 -0.68
N ARG A 75 -9.16 -5.73 -1.04
CA ARG A 75 -7.93 -5.47 -0.26
C ARG A 75 -7.00 -4.49 -0.99
N GLY A 76 -7.58 -3.42 -1.55
CA GLY A 76 -6.88 -2.51 -2.44
C GLY A 76 -6.02 -1.43 -1.77
N HIS A 77 -6.23 -1.12 -0.48
CA HIS A 77 -5.70 0.11 0.13
C HIS A 77 -4.18 0.26 0.00
N GLY A 78 -3.44 -0.81 0.29
CA GLY A 78 -1.99 -0.82 0.18
C GLY A 78 -1.51 -0.66 -1.27
N HIS A 79 -2.20 -1.26 -2.23
CA HIS A 79 -1.88 -1.11 -3.66
C HIS A 79 -2.18 0.30 -4.16
N THR A 80 -3.32 0.88 -3.76
CA THR A 80 -3.70 2.27 -4.10
C THR A 80 -2.67 3.26 -3.57
N LEU A 81 -2.23 3.10 -2.30
CA LEU A 81 -1.18 3.92 -1.71
C LEU A 81 0.15 3.76 -2.46
N ALA A 82 0.58 2.52 -2.69
CA ALA A 82 1.86 2.23 -3.36
C ALA A 82 1.90 2.74 -4.82
N ARG A 83 0.74 2.87 -5.48
CA ARG A 83 0.61 3.47 -6.82
C ARG A 83 0.58 5.00 -6.82
N GLY A 84 0.76 5.64 -5.67
CA GLY A 84 0.95 7.09 -5.55
C GLY A 84 -0.26 7.87 -5.05
N ALA A 85 -1.33 7.21 -4.62
CA ALA A 85 -2.40 7.90 -3.91
C ALA A 85 -1.89 8.45 -2.56
N SER A 86 -2.49 9.54 -2.07
CA SER A 86 -2.12 10.08 -0.77
C SER A 86 -2.73 9.24 0.37
N MET A 87 -2.02 9.10 1.49
CA MET A 87 -2.57 8.46 2.69
C MET A 87 -3.88 9.11 3.16
N THR A 88 -3.93 10.45 3.09
CA THR A 88 -5.13 11.23 3.41
C THR A 88 -6.29 10.89 2.48
N GLY A 89 -6.03 10.74 1.18
CA GLY A 89 -7.04 10.34 0.20
C GLY A 89 -7.59 8.94 0.48
N VAL A 90 -6.71 7.99 0.79
CA VAL A 90 -7.11 6.62 1.09
C VAL A 90 -7.92 6.54 2.40
N LEU A 91 -7.43 7.17 3.49
CA LEU A 91 -8.18 7.20 4.76
C LEU A 91 -9.48 8.01 4.67
N GLY A 92 -9.45 9.12 3.93
CA GLY A 92 -10.61 9.96 3.67
C GLY A 92 -11.71 9.16 2.99
N GLU A 93 -11.37 8.36 1.99
CA GLU A 93 -12.29 7.48 1.30
C GLU A 93 -12.90 6.43 2.24
N LEU A 94 -12.07 5.76 3.04
CA LEU A 94 -12.52 4.74 4.01
C LEU A 94 -13.46 5.33 5.08
N MET A 95 -13.26 6.59 5.43
CA MET A 95 -14.11 7.32 6.38
C MET A 95 -15.30 8.01 5.70
N GLY A 96 -15.44 7.92 4.37
CA GLY A 96 -16.49 8.60 3.60
C GLY A 96 -16.42 10.13 3.67
N ARG A 97 -15.22 10.70 3.62
CA ARG A 97 -14.95 12.14 3.71
C ARG A 97 -14.68 12.76 2.35
N GLU A 98 -14.90 14.07 2.22
CA GLU A 98 -14.64 14.83 0.99
C GLU A 98 -13.17 14.84 0.58
N CYS A 99 -12.24 14.65 1.53
CA CYS A 99 -10.82 14.52 1.24
C CYS A 99 -10.44 13.15 0.65
N GLY A 100 -11.42 12.26 0.40
CA GLY A 100 -11.20 10.95 -0.20
C GLY A 100 -10.75 11.01 -1.66
N CYS A 101 -10.18 9.91 -2.15
CA CYS A 101 -9.80 9.77 -3.56
C CYS A 101 -11.00 9.92 -4.52
N SER A 102 -12.21 9.56 -4.10
CA SER A 102 -13.46 9.71 -4.84
C SER A 102 -14.49 10.43 -3.96
N PRO A 103 -14.43 11.77 -3.84
CA PRO A 103 -15.19 12.56 -2.85
C PRO A 103 -16.67 12.16 -2.78
N GLY A 104 -17.02 11.43 -1.72
CA GLY A 104 -18.38 11.03 -1.38
C GLY A 104 -19.09 10.04 -2.33
N ARG A 105 -18.39 9.45 -3.31
CA ARG A 105 -19.00 8.58 -4.34
C ARG A 105 -18.74 7.10 -4.12
N ALA A 106 -17.58 6.74 -3.60
CA ALA A 106 -17.32 5.40 -3.11
C ALA A 106 -17.05 5.47 -1.59
N ALA A 107 -17.39 4.40 -0.89
CA ALA A 107 -17.11 4.26 0.55
C ALA A 107 -15.84 3.44 0.79
N ARG A 108 -15.15 3.06 -0.30
CA ARG A 108 -14.06 2.07 -0.31
C ARG A 108 -13.12 2.37 -1.47
N CYS A 109 -11.82 2.42 -1.19
CA CYS A 109 -10.78 2.37 -2.21
C CYS A 109 -10.79 0.97 -2.84
N ILE A 110 -11.28 0.88 -4.08
CA ILE A 110 -11.05 -0.23 -5.01
C ILE A 110 -10.21 0.33 -6.16
#